data_AF-A0A533WKQ4-F1
#
_entry.id   AF-A0A533WKQ4-F1
#
_cell.length_a   1.000
_cell.length_b   1.000
_cell.length_c   1.000
_cell.angle_alpha   90.00
_cell.angle_beta   90.00
_cell.angle_gamma   90.00
#
_symmetry.space_group_name_H-M   'P 1'
#
loop_
_entity.id
_entity.type
_entity.pdbx_description
1 polymer ?
#
loop_
_entity_poly.entity_id
_entity_poly.type
_entity_poly.pdbx_seq_one_letter_code
_entity_poly.pdbx_strand_id
1 'polypeptide(L)'
;MTIPREAAPQIVRVCEYSLVLATSIPCTYDGPYNGKSLANGVVVSADSSPALTFVCPPALDHNERGGNFSLYFAPLLPEDSLAPVNVKIS
;
A
#
# COMPACT_ATOMS: atom_id res chain seq x y z
N MET A 1 1.13 -9.35 6.66
CA MET A 1 1.64 -9.48 5.28
C MET A 1 2.98 -10.17 5.32
N THR A 2 3.30 -11.10 4.42
CA THR A 2 4.59 -11.84 4.45
C THR A 2 5.27 -11.88 3.08
N ILE A 3 6.59 -12.06 3.07
CA ILE A 3 7.45 -12.21 1.87
C ILE A 3 8.19 -13.57 1.93
N PRO A 4 8.77 -14.08 0.82
CA PRO A 4 9.64 -15.26 0.87
C PRO A 4 10.82 -15.09 1.85
N ARG A 5 11.31 -16.19 2.44
CA ARG A 5 12.32 -16.16 3.52
C ARG A 5 13.63 -15.48 3.14
N GLU A 6 14.03 -15.59 1.88
CA GLU A 6 15.29 -15.04 1.35
C GLU A 6 15.07 -13.73 0.56
N ALA A 7 13.85 -13.20 0.54
CA ALA A 7 13.56 -11.95 -0.14
C ALA A 7 14.10 -10.75 0.65
N ALA A 8 14.59 -9.75 -0.08
CA ALA A 8 14.94 -8.46 0.51
C ALA A 8 13.69 -7.76 1.09
N PRO A 9 13.87 -6.87 2.09
CA PRO A 9 12.75 -6.10 2.65
C PRO A 9 12.03 -5.26 1.59
N GLN A 10 10.71 -5.13 1.75
CA GLN A 10 9.87 -4.37 0.83
C GLN A 10 8.97 -3.40 1.59
N ILE A 11 8.77 -2.20 1.04
CA ILE A 11 7.77 -1.27 1.55
C ILE A 11 6.40 -1.61 1.00
N VAL A 12 5.39 -1.50 1.85
CA VAL A 12 3.97 -1.50 1.49
C VAL A 12 3.44 -0.10 1.73
N ARG A 13 2.75 0.44 0.74
CA ARG A 13 1.97 1.67 0.89
C ARG A 13 0.51 1.39 0.60
N VAL A 14 -0.35 1.88 1.48
CA VAL A 14 -1.78 1.95 1.23
C VAL A 14 -2.07 3.30 0.59
N CYS A 15 -2.57 3.29 -0.64
CA CYS A 15 -2.93 4.50 -1.36
C CYS A 15 -4.45 4.54 -1.60
N GLU A 16 -4.95 5.71 -1.97
CA GLU A 16 -6.33 5.84 -2.44
C GLU A 16 -6.52 5.21 -3.83
N TYR A 17 -7.76 4.84 -4.12
CA TYR A 17 -8.16 4.30 -5.41
C TYR A 17 -9.27 5.19 -6.01
N SER A 18 -9.11 5.58 -7.27
CA SER A 18 -10.14 6.33 -7.99
C SER A 18 -11.17 5.37 -8.58
N LEU A 19 -12.41 5.51 -8.14
CA LEU A 19 -13.54 4.78 -8.69
C LEU A 19 -13.87 5.22 -10.11
N VAL A 20 -13.72 6.52 -10.41
CA VAL A 20 -14.03 7.08 -11.73
C VAL A 20 -13.05 6.59 -12.79
N LEU A 21 -11.76 6.58 -12.45
CA LEU A 21 -10.69 6.17 -13.37
C LEU A 21 -10.41 4.67 -13.31
N ALA A 22 -11.08 3.94 -12.40
CA ALA A 22 -10.85 2.53 -12.14
C ALA A 22 -9.36 2.19 -11.95
N THR A 23 -8.62 3.08 -11.29
CA THR A 23 -7.19 2.94 -11.11
C THR A 23 -6.73 3.46 -9.75
N SER A 24 -5.56 2.98 -9.36
CA SER A 24 -4.89 3.43 -8.16
C SER A 24 -4.32 4.83 -8.32
N ILE A 25 -4.46 5.66 -7.29
CA ILE A 25 -3.83 6.99 -7.22
C ILE A 25 -2.42 6.79 -6.66
N PRO A 26 -1.34 7.10 -7.41
CA PRO A 26 0.02 6.96 -6.90
C PRO A 26 0.22 7.82 -5.66
N CYS A 27 0.75 7.22 -4.60
CA CYS A 27 1.01 7.92 -3.36
C CYS A 27 2.46 7.78 -2.87
N THR A 28 2.90 8.81 -2.14
CA THR A 28 4.18 8.82 -1.42
C THR A 28 3.91 8.96 0.07
N TYR A 29 4.96 8.78 0.89
CA TYR A 29 4.86 8.85 2.35
C TYR A 29 4.19 10.14 2.85
N ASP A 30 4.53 11.28 2.22
CA ASP A 30 3.99 12.60 2.55
C ASP A 30 3.68 13.42 1.29
N GLY A 31 3.05 12.77 0.32
CA GLY A 31 2.68 13.40 -0.94
C GLY A 31 1.64 14.51 -0.75
N PRO A 32 1.55 15.46 -1.69
CA PRO A 32 0.57 16.54 -1.61
C PRO A 32 -0.85 16.00 -1.86
N TYR A 33 -1.84 16.62 -1.22
CA TYR A 33 -3.27 16.31 -1.39
C TYR A 33 -3.57 14.80 -1.23
N ASN A 34 -4.30 14.20 -2.17
CA ASN A 34 -4.65 12.78 -2.20
C ASN A 34 -3.46 11.88 -2.59
N GLY A 35 -2.26 12.45 -2.75
CA GLY A 35 -1.02 11.73 -3.00
C GLY A 35 -0.32 11.26 -1.73
N LYS A 36 -0.90 11.51 -0.54
CA LYS A 36 -0.40 10.97 0.72
C LYS A 36 -0.88 9.54 0.93
N SER A 37 0.03 8.64 1.28
CA SER A 37 -0.31 7.29 1.70
C SER A 37 -1.18 7.27 2.97
N LEU A 38 -2.21 6.43 2.99
CA LEU A 38 -3.08 6.20 4.14
C LEU A 38 -2.35 5.45 5.27
N ALA A 39 -1.44 4.55 4.89
CA ALA A 39 -0.52 3.87 5.80
C ALA A 39 0.71 3.37 5.05
N ASN A 40 1.80 3.15 5.78
CA ASN A 40 3.03 2.56 5.26
C ASN A 40 3.52 1.48 6.22
N GLY A 41 4.13 0.44 5.68
CA GLY A 41 4.80 -0.60 6.45
C GLY A 41 6.01 -1.13 5.72
N VAL A 42 6.93 -1.74 6.47
CA VAL A 42 8.05 -2.49 5.89
C VAL A 42 7.86 -3.95 6.25
N VAL A 43 7.87 -4.82 5.25
CA VAL A 43 7.85 -6.27 5.43
C VAL A 43 9.29 -6.74 5.32
N VAL A 44 9.84 -7.23 6.45
CA VAL A 44 11.28 -7.52 6.60
C VAL A 44 11.63 -9.00 6.50
N SER A 45 10.66 -9.92 6.66
CA SER A 45 10.91 -11.36 6.56
C SER A 45 9.62 -12.17 6.38
N ALA A 46 9.77 -13.46 6.08
CA ALA A 46 8.65 -14.41 6.00
C ALA A 46 7.92 -14.64 7.32
N ASP A 47 8.63 -14.50 8.43
CA ASP A 47 8.10 -14.75 9.77
C ASP A 47 7.53 -13.48 10.41
N SER A 48 7.75 -12.32 9.78
CA SER A 48 7.19 -11.04 10.18
C SER A 48 5.91 -10.76 9.39
N SER A 49 4.78 -10.72 10.09
CA SER A 49 3.50 -10.30 9.52
C SER A 49 3.07 -8.94 10.09
N PRO A 50 3.69 -7.83 9.66
CA PRO A 50 3.22 -6.52 10.07
C PRO A 50 1.75 -6.35 9.67
N ALA A 51 0.97 -5.82 10.61
CA ALA A 51 -0.38 -5.35 10.39
C ALA A 51 -0.32 -3.85 10.08
N LEU A 52 -1.02 -3.44 9.02
CA LEU A 52 -1.24 -2.03 8.71
C LEU A 52 -2.68 -1.70 9.02
N THR A 53 -2.86 -0.72 9.89
CA THR A 53 -4.17 -0.17 10.24
C THR A 53 -4.28 1.21 9.64
N PHE A 54 -5.36 1.45 8.89
CA PHE A 54 -5.67 2.74 8.30
C PHE A 54 -7.18 2.93 8.29
N VAL A 55 -7.61 4.17 8.10
CA VAL A 55 -9.02 4.51 7.92
C VAL A 55 -9.29 4.55 6.42
N CYS A 56 -10.36 3.88 5.97
CA CYS A 56 -10.77 3.95 4.58
C CYS A 56 -11.01 5.41 4.16
N PRO A 57 -10.64 5.80 2.92
CA PRO A 57 -10.89 7.15 2.45
C PRO A 57 -12.36 7.52 2.52
N PRO A 58 -12.71 8.74 2.97
CA PRO A 58 -14.09 9.20 2.93
C PRO A 58 -14.55 9.40 1.48
N ALA A 59 -15.86 9.54 1.29
CA ALA A 59 -16.38 10.00 0.01
C ALA A 59 -15.92 11.44 -0.24
N LEU A 60 -15.40 11.70 -1.44
CA LEU A 60 -15.11 13.05 -1.92
C LEU A 60 -16.36 13.65 -2.56
N ASP A 61 -17.05 12.87 -3.40
CA ASP A 61 -18.28 13.27 -4.06
C ASP A 61 -19.16 12.05 -4.45
N HIS A 62 -20.17 12.28 -5.29
CA HIS A 62 -21.12 11.24 -5.74
C HIS A 62 -20.50 10.14 -6.62
N ASN A 63 -19.38 10.45 -7.28
CA ASN A 63 -18.64 9.55 -8.15
C ASN A 63 -17.48 8.89 -7.40
N GLU A 64 -16.75 9.65 -6.60
CA GLU A 64 -15.69 9.15 -5.71
C GLU A 64 -16.26 8.92 -4.30
N ARG A 65 -16.99 7.80 -4.16
CA ARG A 65 -17.74 7.44 -2.95
C ARG A 65 -16.86 7.02 -1.76
N GLY A 66 -15.55 7.01 -1.91
CA GLY A 66 -14.60 6.55 -0.89
C GLY A 66 -14.66 5.03 -0.68
N GLY A 67 -14.08 4.57 0.42
CA GLY A 67 -14.10 3.16 0.83
C GLY A 67 -13.15 2.22 0.06
N ASN A 68 -12.57 2.66 -1.06
CA ASN A 68 -11.58 1.89 -1.81
C ASN A 68 -10.17 2.39 -1.58
N PHE A 69 -9.24 1.44 -1.64
CA PHE A 69 -7.81 1.66 -1.50
C PHE A 69 -7.07 0.72 -2.43
N SER A 70 -5.79 0.99 -2.61
CA SER A 70 -4.86 0.15 -3.34
C SER A 70 -3.62 -0.10 -2.50
N LEU A 71 -2.88 -1.16 -2.85
CA LEU A 71 -1.63 -1.50 -2.22
C LEU A 71 -0.51 -1.39 -3.26
N TYR A 72 0.52 -0.61 -2.93
CA TYR A 72 1.76 -0.57 -3.69
C TYR A 72 2.86 -1.26 -2.92
N PHE A 73 3.64 -2.03 -3.66
CA PHE A 73 4.81 -2.74 -3.17
C PHE A 73 6.02 -2.27 -3.95
N ALA A 74 7.11 -2.00 -3.23
CA ALA A 74 8.39 -1.69 -3.83
C ALA A 74 9.51 -2.27 -2.97
N PRO A 75 10.68 -2.56 -3.56
CA PRO A 75 11.87 -2.88 -2.77
C PRO A 75 12.21 -1.71 -1.84
N LEU A 76 12.78 -2.01 -0.67
CA LEU A 76 13.15 -0.97 0.28
C LEU A 76 14.34 -0.15 -0.22
N LEU A 77 15.31 -0.82 -0.85
CA LEU A 77 16.49 -0.20 -1.46
C LEU A 77 16.47 -0.37 -2.98
N PRO A 78 17.05 0.56 -3.76
CA PRO A 78 17.02 0.51 -5.24
C PRO A 78 17.63 -0.76 -5.86
N GLU A 79 18.61 -1.37 -5.19
CA GLU A 79 19.31 -2.58 -5.63
C GLU A 79 18.56 -3.88 -5.31
N ASP A 80 17.53 -3.82 -4.45
CA ASP A 80 16.77 -4.98 -4.02
C ASP A 80 15.81 -5.45 -5.12
N SER A 81 15.69 -6.76 -5.28
CA SER A 81 14.70 -7.35 -6.18
C SER A 81 13.32 -7.38 -5.52
N LEU A 82 12.28 -7.04 -6.30
CA LEU A 82 10.89 -7.18 -5.86
C LEU A 82 10.55 -8.67 -5.69
N ALA A 83 9.85 -9.00 -4.61
CA ALA A 83 9.36 -10.35 -4.32
C ALA A 83 7.84 -10.38 -4.15
N PRO A 84 7.17 -11.51 -4.44
CA PRO A 84 5.74 -11.66 -4.18
C PRO A 84 5.39 -11.38 -2.71
N VAL A 85 4.27 -10.70 -2.46
CA VAL A 85 3.81 -10.38 -1.09
C VAL A 85 2.45 -11.03 -0.84
N ASN A 86 2.35 -11.82 0.22
CA ASN A 86 1.09 -12.39 0.68
C ASN A 86 0.38 -11.40 1.60
N VAL A 87 -0.83 -11.01 1.22
CA VAL A 87 -1.64 -10.02 1.94
C VAL A 87 -2.92 -10.67 2.41
N LYS A 88 -3.29 -10.40 3.67
CA LYS A 88 -4.62 -10.68 4.22
C LYS A 88 -5.26 -9.34 4.57
N ILE A 89 -6.41 -9.06 3.99
CA ILE A 89 -7.24 -7.88 4.25
C ILE A 89 -8.44 -8.37 5.07
N SER A 90 -8.77 -7.69 6.16
CA SER A 90 -9.85 -8.02 7.08
C SER A 90 -10.60 -6.78 7.53
#